data_AF-R4XE28-F1
#
_entry.id   AF-R4XE28-F1
#
_cell.length_a   1.000
_cell.length_b   1.000
_cell.length_c   1.000
_cell.angle_alpha   90.00
_cell.angle_beta   90.00
_cell.angle_gamma   90.00
#
_symmetry.space_group_name_H-M   'P 1'
#
loop_
_entity.id
_entity.type
_entity.pdbx_description
1 polymer ?
#
loop_
_entity_poly.entity_id
_entity_poly.type
_entity_poly.pdbx_seq_one_letter_code
_entity_poly.pdbx_strand_id
1 'polypeptide(L)'
;MTTVDKDVVILLVRTYFVLATVAVILAQVFAASLRPLLVYGKTRDSRQTQANKDEAWKYIVYLSAFTVPRSWFRHFYVFSSAIGIVILAISYTSRSPGQLLILLLLTHSLRRLLETLLIERPSGSRMWIGHYIVGLTFYLSVNLATVESTRQLRSESYRHPPGLLLFTWRVVLVIAFFSAQYAQHTTHRQLAAIRAQCRRGQYLNPRTGLFKLCIAPHYTAEILMYFSLALFQADNISLWLVVIWTTVVLGTSAIQTNQWGKIKFDDWGERWIILPGLI
;
A
#
# COMPACT_ATOMS: atom_id res chain seq x y z
N MET A 1 16.54 24.77 3.89
CA MET A 1 16.52 23.51 4.66
C MET A 1 17.97 23.12 4.91
N THR A 2 18.42 23.29 6.14
CA THR A 2 19.80 22.94 6.54
C THR A 2 20.01 21.43 6.42
N THR A 3 21.26 20.97 6.46
CA THR A 3 21.58 19.52 6.44
C THR A 3 20.91 18.80 7.61
N VAL A 4 20.88 19.44 8.78
CA VAL A 4 20.25 18.95 10.01
C VAL A 4 18.75 18.72 9.82
N ASP A 5 18.04 19.63 9.14
CA ASP A 5 16.59 19.49 8.89
C ASP A 5 16.26 18.26 8.02
N LYS A 6 17.15 17.89 7.09
CA LYS A 6 16.94 16.74 6.19
C LYS A 6 17.12 15.40 6.92
N ASP A 7 18.14 15.31 7.77
CA ASP A 7 18.42 14.09 8.51
C ASP A 7 17.31 13.78 9.54
N VAL A 8 16.75 14.82 10.16
CA VAL A 8 15.57 14.69 11.04
C VAL A 8 14.37 14.15 10.28
N VAL A 9 14.05 14.70 9.09
CA VAL A 9 12.93 14.21 8.28
C VAL A 9 13.12 12.75 7.87
N ILE A 10 14.33 12.37 7.44
CA ILE A 10 14.65 10.97 7.10
C ILE A 10 14.47 10.05 8.31
N LEU A 11 14.96 10.46 9.49
CA LEU A 11 14.80 9.69 10.72
C LEU A 11 13.33 9.51 11.09
N LEU A 12 12.51 10.57 10.97
CA LEU A 12 11.07 10.50 11.23
C LEU A 12 10.36 9.54 10.27
N VAL A 13 10.67 9.60 8.97
CA VAL A 13 10.10 8.68 7.96
C VAL A 13 10.46 7.23 8.27
N ARG A 14 11.72 6.94 8.59
CA ARG A 14 12.18 5.59 8.93
C ARG A 14 11.52 5.08 10.21
N THR A 15 11.48 5.92 11.24
CA THR A 15 10.84 5.60 12.52
C THR A 15 9.36 5.32 12.33
N TYR A 16 8.67 6.13 11.53
CA TYR A 16 7.27 5.91 11.17
C TYR A 16 7.07 4.53 10.54
N PHE A 17 7.83 4.17 9.50
CA PHE A 17 7.65 2.88 8.83
C PHE A 17 7.94 1.70 9.75
N VAL A 18 8.98 1.77 10.57
CA VAL A 18 9.31 0.71 11.55
C VAL A 18 8.17 0.54 12.56
N LEU A 19 7.77 1.62 13.22
CA LEU A 19 6.73 1.57 14.26
C LEU A 19 5.38 1.14 13.68
N ALA A 20 5.01 1.67 12.52
CA ALA A 20 3.76 1.30 11.87
C ALA A 20 3.78 -0.19 11.48
N THR A 21 4.86 -0.68 10.86
CA THR A 21 4.97 -2.09 10.45
C THR A 21 4.87 -3.01 11.65
N VAL A 22 5.61 -2.72 12.72
CA VAL A 22 5.55 -3.48 13.97
C VAL A 22 4.14 -3.45 14.54
N ALA A 23 3.47 -2.30 14.57
CA ALA A 23 2.09 -2.19 15.05
C ALA A 23 1.13 -3.08 14.26
N VAL A 24 1.24 -3.14 12.93
CA VAL A 24 0.41 -4.03 12.09
C VAL A 24 0.70 -5.50 12.39
N ILE A 25 1.97 -5.90 12.47
CA ILE A 25 2.35 -7.30 12.79
C ILE A 25 1.83 -7.70 14.17
N LEU A 26 2.04 -6.86 15.19
CA LEU A 26 1.52 -7.11 16.54
C LEU A 26 0.00 -7.20 16.52
N ALA A 27 -0.69 -6.30 15.82
CA ALA A 27 -2.14 -6.37 15.66
C ALA A 27 -2.57 -7.70 15.04
N GLN A 28 -1.82 -8.26 14.08
CA GLN A 28 -2.13 -9.58 13.51
C GLN A 28 -1.91 -10.72 14.50
N VAL A 29 -0.78 -10.73 15.20
CA VAL A 29 -0.40 -11.80 16.15
C VAL A 29 -1.40 -11.82 17.31
N PHE A 30 -1.69 -10.66 17.88
CA PHE A 30 -2.60 -10.54 19.02
C PHE A 30 -4.08 -10.55 18.62
N ALA A 31 -4.43 -10.28 17.36
CA ALA A 31 -5.83 -10.41 16.92
C ALA A 31 -6.37 -11.81 17.17
N ALA A 32 -5.56 -12.87 16.99
CA ALA A 32 -5.97 -14.24 17.28
C ALA A 32 -6.17 -14.50 18.79
N SER A 33 -5.28 -13.97 19.65
CA SER A 33 -5.39 -14.05 21.12
C SER A 33 -6.53 -13.19 21.67
N LEU A 34 -6.97 -12.17 20.93
CA LEU A 34 -8.14 -11.35 21.24
C LEU A 34 -9.44 -11.91 20.63
N ARG A 35 -9.41 -12.96 19.77
CA ARG A 35 -10.63 -13.56 19.19
C ARG A 35 -11.65 -14.03 20.24
N PRO A 36 -11.25 -14.67 21.37
CA PRO A 36 -12.19 -14.98 22.45
C PRO A 36 -12.77 -13.73 23.14
N LEU A 37 -12.05 -12.62 23.10
CA LEU A 37 -12.48 -11.30 23.60
C LEU A 37 -13.27 -10.49 22.55
N LEU A 38 -13.36 -10.99 21.31
CA LEU A 38 -14.04 -10.38 20.15
C LEU A 38 -15.19 -11.26 19.62
N VAL A 39 -15.59 -12.30 20.37
CA VAL A 39 -16.76 -13.12 20.05
C VAL A 39 -18.00 -12.21 20.06
N TYR A 40 -18.65 -12.11 18.91
CA TYR A 40 -19.83 -11.29 18.65
C TYR A 40 -21.04 -12.18 18.32
N GLY A 41 -22.23 -11.77 18.73
CA GLY A 41 -23.50 -12.39 18.33
C GLY A 41 -24.01 -13.52 19.25
N LYS A 42 -25.06 -14.22 18.79
CA LYS A 42 -25.95 -15.11 19.57
C LYS A 42 -25.32 -16.34 20.26
N THR A 43 -24.00 -16.50 20.25
CA THR A 43 -23.26 -17.57 20.95
C THR A 43 -22.72 -17.10 22.31
N ARG A 44 -23.53 -16.37 23.09
CA ARG A 44 -23.23 -16.02 24.49
C ARG A 44 -23.98 -16.99 25.41
N ASP A 45 -23.28 -17.98 25.92
CA ASP A 45 -23.77 -18.71 27.09
C ASP A 45 -23.79 -17.74 28.28
N SER A 46 -24.96 -17.60 28.90
CA SER A 46 -25.36 -16.41 29.66
C SER A 46 -24.97 -16.44 31.14
N ARG A 47 -23.90 -17.11 31.55
CA ARG A 47 -23.51 -17.16 32.97
C ARG A 47 -21.99 -17.08 33.13
N GLN A 48 -21.56 -16.14 33.97
CA GLN A 48 -20.18 -15.81 34.37
C GLN A 48 -19.39 -15.06 33.26
N THR A 49 -19.00 -13.80 33.39
CA THR A 49 -18.41 -13.14 34.56
C THR A 49 -18.50 -11.62 34.34
N GLN A 50 -19.10 -10.92 35.31
CA GLN A 50 -19.31 -9.48 35.31
C GLN A 50 -18.44 -8.90 36.42
N ALA A 51 -17.41 -8.13 36.04
CA ALA A 51 -16.81 -7.03 36.81
C ALA A 51 -15.54 -6.55 36.08
N ASN A 52 -15.48 -5.25 35.75
CA ASN A 52 -14.30 -4.49 35.31
C ASN A 52 -13.90 -4.43 33.81
N LYS A 53 -14.84 -4.54 32.86
CA LYS A 53 -14.56 -4.33 31.41
C LYS A 53 -15.51 -3.37 30.67
N ASP A 54 -16.11 -2.36 31.31
CA ASP A 54 -17.20 -1.60 30.66
C ASP A 54 -16.90 -0.14 30.24
N GLU A 55 -15.75 0.47 30.54
CA GLU A 55 -15.47 1.83 30.04
C GLU A 55 -14.55 1.84 28.80
N ALA A 56 -13.39 1.19 28.87
CA ALA A 56 -12.47 1.08 27.71
C ALA A 56 -13.14 0.45 26.48
N TRP A 57 -14.03 -0.53 26.69
CA TRP A 57 -14.76 -1.19 25.61
C TRP A 57 -15.82 -0.29 24.96
N LYS A 58 -16.48 0.59 25.73
CA LYS A 58 -17.39 1.60 25.16
C LYS A 58 -16.62 2.55 24.25
N TYR A 59 -15.45 3.01 24.66
CA TYR A 59 -14.60 3.87 23.82
C TYR A 59 -14.11 3.16 22.56
N ILE A 60 -13.69 1.89 22.66
CA ILE A 60 -13.28 1.10 21.49
C ILE A 60 -14.45 0.92 20.50
N VAL A 61 -15.65 0.60 20.99
CA VAL A 61 -16.85 0.45 20.15
C VAL A 61 -17.22 1.79 19.50
N TYR A 62 -17.20 2.89 20.26
CA TYR A 62 -17.45 4.24 19.74
C TYR A 62 -16.43 4.63 18.66
N LEU A 63 -15.14 4.40 18.90
CA LEU A 63 -14.07 4.67 17.94
C LEU A 63 -14.15 3.79 16.69
N SER A 64 -14.62 2.54 16.82
CA SER A 64 -14.80 1.62 15.68
C SER A 64 -15.95 2.02 14.76
N ALA A 65 -16.93 2.78 15.27
CA ALA A 65 -18.08 3.25 14.48
C ALA A 65 -17.70 4.34 13.45
N PHE A 66 -16.60 5.06 13.67
CA PHE A 66 -16.12 6.08 12.74
C PHE A 66 -15.51 5.45 11.49
N THR A 67 -16.32 5.43 10.43
CA THR A 67 -15.94 4.88 9.14
C THR A 67 -16.19 5.87 8.01
N VAL A 68 -15.23 5.94 7.09
CA VAL A 68 -15.29 6.76 5.89
C VAL A 68 -15.79 5.93 4.70
N PRO A 69 -16.54 6.54 3.76
CA PRO A 69 -16.98 5.85 2.55
C PRO A 69 -15.79 5.58 1.63
N ARG A 70 -15.82 4.47 0.90
CA ARG A 70 -14.76 4.10 -0.07
C ARG A 70 -14.49 5.16 -1.13
N SER A 71 -15.46 6.01 -1.47
CA SER A 71 -15.26 7.12 -2.44
C SER A 71 -14.14 8.08 -2.02
N TRP A 72 -13.84 8.17 -0.73
CA TRP A 72 -12.75 9.00 -0.19
C TRP A 72 -11.36 8.45 -0.53
N PHE A 73 -11.25 7.25 -1.11
CA PHE A 73 -9.96 6.71 -1.55
C PHE A 73 -9.30 7.59 -2.61
N ARG A 74 -10.10 8.39 -3.34
CA ARG A 74 -9.61 9.44 -4.25
C ARG A 74 -8.72 10.45 -3.54
N HIS A 75 -8.99 10.76 -2.27
CA HIS A 75 -8.23 11.74 -1.49
C HIS A 75 -6.77 11.31 -1.34
N PHE A 76 -6.51 10.01 -1.17
CA PHE A 76 -5.15 9.50 -1.07
C PHE A 76 -4.32 9.83 -2.31
N TYR A 77 -4.89 9.61 -3.50
CA TYR A 77 -4.17 9.83 -4.75
C TYR A 77 -4.08 11.31 -5.13
N VAL A 78 -5.11 12.12 -4.80
CA VAL A 78 -5.03 13.59 -4.92
C VAL A 78 -3.91 14.12 -4.02
N PHE A 79 -3.89 13.70 -2.76
CA PHE A 79 -2.90 14.12 -1.77
C PHE A 79 -1.48 13.70 -2.18
N SER A 80 -1.28 12.43 -2.56
CA SER A 80 0.00 11.92 -3.05
C SER A 80 0.49 12.67 -4.29
N SER A 81 -0.40 12.90 -5.26
CA SER A 81 -0.03 13.60 -6.51
C SER A 81 0.34 15.06 -6.24
N ALA A 82 -0.41 15.75 -5.36
CA ALA A 82 -0.11 17.12 -4.97
C ALA A 82 1.25 17.23 -4.27
N ILE A 83 1.53 16.34 -3.31
CA ILE A 83 2.85 16.29 -2.65
C ILE A 83 3.95 15.96 -3.64
N GLY A 84 3.74 15.00 -4.54
CA GLY A 84 4.71 14.62 -5.56
C GLY A 84 5.06 15.79 -6.49
N ILE A 85 4.07 16.60 -6.90
CA ILE A 85 4.29 17.82 -7.70
C ILE A 85 5.13 18.85 -6.92
N VAL A 86 4.78 19.10 -5.66
CA VAL A 86 5.51 20.04 -4.80
C VAL A 86 6.97 19.59 -4.61
N ILE A 87 7.18 18.32 -4.30
CA ILE A 87 8.50 17.74 -4.13
C ILE A 87 9.30 17.79 -5.43
N LEU A 88 8.68 17.50 -6.58
CA LEU A 88 9.33 17.59 -7.88
C LEU A 88 9.77 19.02 -8.18
N ALA A 89 8.93 20.02 -7.91
CA ALA A 89 9.27 21.43 -8.10
C ALA A 89 10.43 21.87 -7.19
N ILE A 90 10.43 21.48 -5.92
CA ILE A 90 11.53 21.74 -4.98
C ILE A 90 12.82 21.03 -5.42
N SER A 91 12.70 19.78 -5.88
CA SER A 91 13.83 18.98 -6.36
C SER A 91 14.44 19.56 -7.63
N TYR A 92 13.61 20.08 -8.54
CA TYR A 92 14.04 20.74 -9.77
C TYR A 92 14.79 22.04 -9.48
N THR A 93 14.21 22.91 -8.65
CA THR A 93 14.84 24.18 -8.23
C THR A 93 16.14 23.96 -7.45
N SER A 94 16.19 22.93 -6.61
CA SER A 94 17.38 22.59 -5.81
C SER A 94 18.41 21.75 -6.58
N ARG A 95 18.16 21.41 -7.85
CA ARG A 95 18.95 20.47 -8.66
C ARG A 95 19.31 19.18 -7.90
N SER A 96 18.38 18.68 -7.09
CA SER A 96 18.65 17.49 -6.27
C SER A 96 18.64 16.24 -7.15
N PRO A 97 19.57 15.29 -6.95
CA PRO A 97 19.49 14.01 -7.62
C PRO A 97 18.24 13.24 -7.14
N GLY A 98 17.67 12.39 -8.00
CA GLY A 98 16.50 11.55 -7.64
C GLY A 98 15.16 11.97 -8.23
N GLN A 99 15.13 13.03 -9.08
CA GLN A 99 13.92 13.49 -9.79
C GLN A 99 13.19 12.36 -10.53
N LEU A 100 13.92 11.38 -11.07
CA LEU A 100 13.32 10.24 -11.76
C LEU A 100 12.44 9.39 -10.83
N LEU A 101 12.84 9.11 -9.58
CA LEU A 101 11.99 8.33 -8.66
C LEU A 101 10.72 9.11 -8.28
N ILE A 102 10.87 10.42 -8.06
CA ILE A 102 9.73 11.31 -7.80
C ILE A 102 8.76 11.27 -8.98
N LEU A 103 9.28 11.35 -10.22
CA LEU A 103 8.47 11.24 -11.45
C LEU A 103 7.78 9.88 -11.56
N LEU A 104 8.48 8.78 -11.32
CA LEU A 104 7.91 7.43 -11.37
C LEU A 104 6.76 7.26 -10.35
N LEU A 105 6.97 7.71 -9.12
CA LEU A 105 5.95 7.67 -8.06
C LEU A 105 4.78 8.62 -8.35
N LEU A 106 5.05 9.79 -8.93
CA LEU A 106 4.02 10.74 -9.37
C LEU A 106 3.17 10.15 -10.51
N THR A 107 3.81 9.53 -11.52
CA THR A 107 3.10 8.83 -12.60
C THR A 107 2.22 7.70 -12.04
N HIS A 108 2.73 6.94 -11.07
CA HIS A 108 1.92 5.94 -10.37
C HIS A 108 0.69 6.56 -9.68
N SER A 109 0.90 7.61 -8.87
CA SER A 109 -0.17 8.28 -8.13
C SER A 109 -1.23 8.90 -9.04
N LEU A 110 -0.81 9.57 -10.12
CA LEU A 110 -1.71 10.16 -11.11
C LEU A 110 -2.50 9.10 -11.88
N ARG A 111 -1.86 7.99 -12.30
CA ARG A 111 -2.59 6.88 -12.93
C ARG A 111 -3.65 6.33 -11.98
N ARG A 112 -3.31 6.08 -10.72
CA ARG A 112 -4.25 5.58 -9.71
C ARG A 112 -5.40 6.56 -9.47
N LEU A 113 -5.12 7.86 -9.46
CA LEU A 113 -6.16 8.89 -9.40
C LEU A 113 -7.12 8.79 -10.60
N LEU A 114 -6.58 8.75 -11.82
CA LEU A 114 -7.37 8.63 -13.05
C LEU A 114 -8.19 7.35 -13.07
N GLU A 115 -7.63 6.22 -12.65
CA GLU A 115 -8.36 4.95 -12.52
C GLU A 115 -9.52 5.06 -11.52
N THR A 116 -9.30 5.71 -10.37
CA THR A 116 -10.33 5.87 -9.34
C THR A 116 -11.47 6.81 -9.80
N LEU A 117 -11.17 7.73 -10.71
CA LEU A 117 -12.14 8.67 -11.28
C LEU A 117 -12.91 8.06 -12.46
N LEU A 118 -12.20 7.36 -13.36
CA LEU A 118 -12.72 6.96 -14.67
C LEU A 118 -13.11 5.49 -14.77
N ILE A 119 -12.47 4.60 -13.99
CA ILE A 119 -12.58 3.15 -14.12
C ILE A 119 -13.25 2.52 -12.90
N GLU A 120 -12.86 2.92 -11.69
CA GLU A 120 -13.33 2.28 -10.46
C GLU A 120 -14.84 2.46 -10.28
N ARG A 121 -15.51 1.35 -9.96
CA ARG A 121 -16.95 1.32 -9.69
C ARG A 121 -17.19 1.45 -8.19
N PRO A 122 -18.09 2.34 -7.75
CA PRO A 122 -18.36 2.55 -6.34
C PRO A 122 -18.90 1.28 -5.66
N SER A 123 -18.54 1.11 -4.40
CA SER A 123 -19.06 0.02 -3.56
C SER A 123 -19.59 0.59 -2.25
N GLY A 124 -20.54 -0.10 -1.62
CA GLY A 124 -21.03 0.24 -0.28
C GLY A 124 -20.05 -0.05 0.85
N SER A 125 -18.83 -0.49 0.54
CA SER A 125 -17.78 -0.75 1.53
C SER A 125 -17.37 0.54 2.25
N ARG A 126 -17.10 0.43 3.55
CA ARG A 126 -16.62 1.51 4.39
C ARG A 126 -15.28 1.11 5.01
N MET A 127 -14.41 2.08 5.25
CA MET A 127 -13.09 1.89 5.86
C MET A 127 -13.07 2.59 7.22
N TRP A 128 -12.46 1.98 8.23
CA TRP A 128 -12.27 2.64 9.52
C TRP A 128 -11.36 3.87 9.40
N ILE A 129 -11.67 4.94 10.16
CA ILE A 129 -10.96 6.22 10.07
C ILE A 129 -9.46 6.12 10.37
N GLY A 130 -9.04 5.22 11.28
CA GLY A 130 -7.62 5.05 11.56
C GLY A 130 -6.85 4.49 10.37
N HIS A 131 -7.42 3.53 9.62
CA HIS A 131 -6.81 3.08 8.37
C HIS A 131 -6.75 4.20 7.33
N TYR A 132 -7.73 5.11 7.33
CA TYR A 132 -7.70 6.28 6.45
C TYR A 132 -6.55 7.24 6.82
N ILE A 133 -6.33 7.54 8.10
CA ILE A 133 -5.20 8.37 8.55
C ILE A 133 -3.86 7.69 8.24
N VAL A 134 -3.76 6.38 8.47
CA VAL A 134 -2.58 5.58 8.10
C VAL A 134 -2.33 5.67 6.59
N GLY A 135 -3.37 5.60 5.76
CA GLY A 135 -3.25 5.79 4.33
C GLY A 135 -2.67 7.16 3.94
N LEU A 136 -3.19 8.26 4.51
CA LEU A 136 -2.66 9.60 4.21
C LEU A 136 -1.21 9.78 4.65
N THR A 137 -0.88 9.32 5.87
CA THR A 137 0.49 9.41 6.40
C THR A 137 1.46 8.51 5.62
N PHE A 138 1.00 7.37 5.11
CA PHE A 138 1.77 6.53 4.19
C PHE A 138 2.12 7.27 2.89
N TYR A 139 1.13 7.90 2.24
CA TYR A 139 1.36 8.63 1.00
C TYR A 139 2.26 9.87 1.19
N LEU A 140 2.21 10.52 2.35
CA LEU A 140 3.19 11.55 2.70
C LEU A 140 4.59 10.94 2.84
N SER A 141 4.73 9.88 3.62
CA SER A 141 6.02 9.28 3.97
C SER A 141 6.72 8.64 2.78
N VAL A 142 5.99 7.98 1.87
CA VAL A 142 6.57 7.38 0.66
C VAL A 142 7.08 8.45 -0.31
N ASN A 143 6.38 9.57 -0.44
CA ASN A 143 6.86 10.71 -1.23
C ASN A 143 8.14 11.29 -0.61
N LEU A 144 8.19 11.48 0.71
CA LEU A 144 9.41 11.94 1.40
C LEU A 144 10.58 10.95 1.26
N ALA A 145 10.31 9.64 1.27
CA ALA A 145 11.34 8.61 1.08
C ALA A 145 12.05 8.72 -0.29
N THR A 146 11.36 9.20 -1.34
CA THR A 146 11.98 9.41 -2.66
C THR A 146 12.93 10.61 -2.73
N VAL A 147 12.87 11.52 -1.75
CA VAL A 147 13.72 12.72 -1.67
C VAL A 147 15.07 12.42 -1.05
N GLU A 148 15.19 11.32 -0.31
CA GLU A 148 16.43 10.88 0.31
C GLU A 148 17.52 10.70 -0.76
N SER A 149 18.45 11.65 -0.82
CA SER A 149 19.55 11.62 -1.77
C SER A 149 20.63 10.68 -1.26
N THR A 150 20.84 9.58 -1.97
CA THR A 150 21.79 8.57 -1.53
C THR A 150 23.23 8.87 -1.95
N ARG A 151 24.19 8.16 -1.34
CA ARG A 151 25.62 8.33 -1.64
C ARG A 151 25.91 7.95 -3.09
N GLN A 152 25.26 6.90 -3.58
CA GLN A 152 25.37 6.47 -4.97
C GLN A 152 25.02 7.60 -5.93
N LEU A 153 23.84 8.20 -5.80
CA LEU A 153 23.39 9.27 -6.70
C LEU A 153 24.21 10.55 -6.58
N ARG A 154 24.66 10.91 -5.36
CA ARG A 154 25.54 12.07 -5.16
C ARG A 154 26.92 11.87 -5.79
N SER A 155 27.49 10.67 -5.67
CA SER A 155 28.79 10.33 -6.26
C SER A 155 28.76 10.30 -7.79
N GLU A 156 27.66 9.83 -8.37
CA GLU A 156 27.44 9.80 -9.82
C GLU A 156 27.12 11.19 -10.38
N SER A 157 26.39 12.03 -9.65
CA SER A 157 26.18 13.42 -10.08
C SER A 157 27.48 14.21 -10.16
N TYR A 158 28.54 13.77 -9.47
CA TYR A 158 29.86 14.42 -9.45
C TYR A 158 30.87 13.74 -10.39
N ARG A 159 30.57 12.53 -10.89
CA ARG A 159 31.41 11.79 -11.85
C ARG A 159 30.78 11.86 -13.25
N HIS A 160 31.61 11.67 -14.28
CA HIS A 160 31.19 11.50 -15.68
C HIS A 160 30.09 10.42 -15.84
N PRO A 161 29.35 10.38 -16.97
CA PRO A 161 28.11 9.59 -17.13
C PRO A 161 28.18 8.19 -16.52
N PRO A 162 27.07 7.71 -15.93
CA PRO A 162 27.04 6.40 -15.28
C PRO A 162 27.58 5.35 -16.25
N GLY A 163 28.49 4.50 -15.75
CA GLY A 163 29.06 3.43 -16.56
C GLY A 163 27.95 2.58 -17.19
N LEU A 164 28.19 2.08 -18.42
CA LEU A 164 27.18 1.42 -19.25
C LEU A 164 26.32 0.41 -18.49
N LEU A 165 26.92 -0.42 -17.63
CA LEU A 165 26.20 -1.43 -16.83
C LEU A 165 25.20 -0.83 -15.84
N LEU A 166 25.57 0.24 -15.13
CA LEU A 166 24.67 0.93 -14.19
C LEU A 166 23.51 1.60 -14.92
N PHE A 167 23.81 2.19 -16.09
CA PHE A 167 22.79 2.76 -16.97
C PHE A 167 21.81 1.68 -17.45
N THR A 168 22.32 0.55 -17.95
CA THR A 168 21.50 -0.58 -18.43
C THR A 168 20.61 -1.17 -17.33
N TRP A 169 21.15 -1.42 -16.13
CA TRP A 169 20.35 -1.95 -15.00
C TRP A 169 19.22 -1.01 -14.58
N ARG A 170 19.47 0.31 -14.52
CA ARG A 170 18.44 1.30 -14.19
C ARG A 170 17.32 1.36 -15.23
N VAL A 171 17.65 1.21 -16.50
CA VAL A 171 16.64 1.09 -17.57
C VAL A 171 15.78 -0.16 -17.37
N VAL A 172 16.39 -1.30 -17.04
CA VAL A 172 15.66 -2.53 -16.72
C VAL A 172 14.70 -2.33 -15.56
N LEU A 173 15.12 -1.64 -14.48
CA LEU A 173 14.25 -1.34 -13.34
C LEU A 173 13.08 -0.41 -13.69
N VAL A 174 13.31 0.59 -14.55
CA VAL A 174 12.24 1.47 -15.05
C VAL A 174 11.24 0.68 -15.88
N ILE A 175 11.71 -0.21 -16.76
CA ILE A 175 10.85 -1.11 -17.52
C ILE A 175 10.04 -2.01 -16.58
N ALA A 176 10.68 -2.63 -15.58
CA ALA A 176 10.02 -3.47 -14.59
C ALA A 176 8.93 -2.71 -13.83
N PHE A 177 9.19 -1.46 -13.43
CA PHE A 177 8.22 -0.59 -12.77
C PHE A 177 6.99 -0.35 -13.66
N PHE A 178 7.18 -0.02 -14.94
CA PHE A 178 6.06 0.20 -15.87
C PHE A 178 5.32 -1.10 -16.22
N SER A 179 6.01 -2.23 -16.32
CA SER A 179 5.37 -3.54 -16.49
C SER A 179 4.47 -3.88 -15.29
N ALA A 180 4.94 -3.60 -14.07
CA ALA A 180 4.14 -3.76 -12.86
C ALA A 180 2.94 -2.78 -12.83
N GLN A 181 3.12 -1.51 -13.20
CA GLN A 181 2.01 -0.55 -13.36
C GLN A 181 0.94 -1.08 -14.31
N TYR A 182 1.36 -1.64 -15.45
CA TYR A 182 0.46 -2.19 -16.46
C TYR A 182 -0.30 -3.43 -15.93
N ALA A 183 0.38 -4.34 -15.25
CA ALA A 183 -0.24 -5.49 -14.59
C ALA A 183 -1.27 -5.04 -13.53
N GLN A 184 -0.97 -3.98 -12.78
CA GLN A 184 -1.90 -3.41 -11.82
C GLN A 184 -3.12 -2.77 -12.51
N HIS A 185 -2.90 -2.00 -13.57
CA HIS A 185 -3.96 -1.36 -14.34
C HIS A 185 -4.95 -2.38 -14.92
N THR A 186 -4.43 -3.42 -15.57
CA THR A 186 -5.23 -4.47 -16.21
C THR A 186 -6.10 -5.22 -15.19
N THR A 187 -5.54 -5.54 -14.02
CA THR A 187 -6.27 -6.21 -12.93
C THR A 187 -7.33 -5.31 -12.30
N HIS A 188 -7.08 -4.02 -12.12
CA HIS A 188 -8.12 -3.07 -11.68
C HIS A 188 -9.25 -2.91 -12.70
N ARG A 189 -8.93 -2.83 -14.01
CA ARG A 189 -9.95 -2.81 -15.06
C ARG A 189 -10.80 -4.07 -15.06
N GLN A 190 -10.19 -5.23 -14.86
CA GLN A 190 -10.92 -6.49 -14.75
C GLN A 190 -11.85 -6.50 -13.52
N LEU A 191 -11.38 -6.06 -12.35
CA LEU A 191 -12.23 -5.94 -11.15
C LEU A 191 -13.39 -4.97 -11.37
N ALA A 192 -13.15 -3.84 -12.04
CA ALA A 192 -14.20 -2.88 -12.38
C ALA A 192 -15.23 -3.46 -13.36
N ALA A 193 -14.79 -4.25 -14.35
CA ALA A 193 -15.66 -4.93 -15.31
C ALA A 193 -16.52 -6.00 -14.63
N ILE A 194 -15.93 -6.82 -13.75
CA ILE A 194 -16.66 -7.79 -12.92
C ILE A 194 -17.70 -7.07 -12.06
N ARG A 195 -17.33 -5.94 -11.45
CA ARG A 195 -18.23 -5.17 -10.61
C ARG A 195 -19.41 -4.59 -11.40
N ALA A 196 -19.19 -4.18 -12.65
CA ALA A 196 -20.25 -3.65 -13.52
C ALA A 196 -21.35 -4.69 -13.81
N GLN A 197 -21.04 -5.99 -13.72
CA GLN A 197 -21.99 -7.09 -13.91
C GLN A 197 -22.74 -7.44 -12.61
N CYS A 198 -22.29 -6.96 -11.44
CA CYS A 198 -22.84 -7.32 -10.14
C CYS A 198 -23.94 -6.35 -9.70
N ARG A 199 -25.03 -6.89 -9.14
CA ARG A 199 -25.99 -6.08 -8.37
C ARG A 199 -25.39 -5.63 -7.02
N ARG A 200 -26.04 -4.68 -6.35
CA ARG A 200 -25.62 -4.21 -5.02
C ARG A 200 -25.61 -5.40 -4.04
N GLY A 201 -24.48 -5.61 -3.34
CA GLY A 201 -24.29 -6.72 -2.41
C GLY A 201 -23.83 -8.03 -3.05
N GLN A 202 -23.88 -8.15 -4.38
CA GLN A 202 -23.37 -9.31 -5.09
C GLN A 202 -21.86 -9.18 -5.35
N TYR A 203 -21.18 -10.33 -5.36
CA TYR A 203 -19.78 -10.46 -5.73
C TYR A 203 -19.64 -11.66 -6.66
N LEU A 204 -18.68 -11.58 -7.58
CA LEU A 204 -18.31 -12.66 -8.49
C LEU A 204 -16.83 -12.99 -8.26
N ASN A 205 -16.51 -14.28 -8.34
CA ASN A 205 -15.15 -14.76 -8.15
C ASN A 205 -14.28 -14.45 -9.40
N PRO A 206 -13.22 -13.62 -9.28
CA PRO A 206 -12.36 -13.32 -10.41
C PRO A 206 -11.50 -14.54 -10.77
N ARG A 207 -11.73 -15.17 -11.93
CA ARG A 207 -11.04 -16.41 -12.37
C ARG A 207 -10.34 -16.32 -13.74
N THR A 208 -10.13 -15.10 -14.24
CA THR A 208 -9.51 -14.87 -15.55
C THR A 208 -8.25 -14.00 -15.44
N GLY A 209 -7.41 -13.99 -16.48
CA GLY A 209 -6.16 -13.23 -16.47
C GLY A 209 -5.22 -13.63 -15.32
N LEU A 210 -4.58 -12.64 -14.70
CA LEU A 210 -3.65 -12.85 -13.58
C LEU A 210 -4.32 -13.43 -12.33
N PHE A 211 -5.65 -13.30 -12.19
CA PHE A 211 -6.40 -13.91 -11.08
C PHE A 211 -6.50 -15.43 -11.17
N LYS A 212 -6.05 -16.05 -12.27
CA LYS A 212 -5.84 -17.51 -12.34
C LYS A 212 -4.66 -17.97 -11.49
N LEU A 213 -3.64 -17.12 -11.35
CA LEU A 213 -2.39 -17.46 -10.70
C LEU A 213 -2.39 -17.05 -9.22
N CYS A 214 -2.84 -15.83 -8.92
CA CYS A 214 -2.84 -15.30 -7.56
C CYS A 214 -4.15 -14.58 -7.22
N ILE A 215 -4.42 -14.45 -5.92
CA ILE A 215 -5.66 -13.89 -5.39
C ILE A 215 -5.70 -12.38 -5.56
N ALA A 216 -4.56 -11.71 -5.32
CA ALA A 216 -4.45 -10.26 -5.40
C ALA A 216 -3.28 -9.83 -6.30
N PRO A 217 -3.33 -10.09 -7.63
CA PRO A 217 -2.25 -9.73 -8.55
C PRO A 217 -1.94 -8.23 -8.58
N HIS A 218 -2.93 -7.38 -8.29
CA HIS A 218 -2.74 -5.93 -8.19
C HIS A 218 -1.91 -5.53 -6.97
N TYR A 219 -1.97 -6.29 -5.87
CA TYR A 219 -1.12 -6.07 -4.70
C TYR A 219 0.32 -6.52 -4.97
N THR A 220 0.48 -7.65 -5.66
CA THR A 220 1.79 -8.12 -6.13
C THR A 220 2.46 -7.10 -7.03
N ALA A 221 1.72 -6.56 -7.99
CA ALA A 221 2.21 -5.50 -8.86
C ALA A 221 2.63 -4.25 -8.07
N GLU A 222 1.91 -3.90 -7.01
CA GLU A 222 2.26 -2.76 -6.14
C GLU A 222 3.56 -2.96 -5.38
N ILE A 223 3.75 -4.14 -4.81
CA ILE A 223 5.00 -4.51 -4.14
C ILE A 223 6.17 -4.46 -5.13
N LEU A 224 6.00 -4.98 -6.35
CA LEU A 224 7.03 -4.95 -7.39
C LEU A 224 7.37 -3.52 -7.85
N MET A 225 6.40 -2.60 -7.87
CA MET A 225 6.67 -1.18 -8.15
C MET A 225 7.58 -0.58 -7.08
N TYR A 226 7.25 -0.71 -5.79
CA TYR A 226 8.10 -0.17 -4.72
C TYR A 226 9.45 -0.87 -4.64
N PHE A 227 9.50 -2.18 -4.89
CA PHE A 227 10.74 -2.95 -4.94
C PHE A 227 11.67 -2.44 -6.06
N SER A 228 11.11 -2.12 -7.23
CA SER A 228 11.87 -1.52 -8.34
C SER A 228 12.46 -0.17 -7.96
N LEU A 229 11.72 0.66 -7.20
CA LEU A 229 12.23 1.94 -6.69
C LEU A 229 13.34 1.74 -5.64
N ALA A 230 13.17 0.80 -4.72
CA ALA A 230 14.18 0.47 -3.72
C ALA A 230 15.47 -0.07 -4.35
N LEU A 231 15.37 -0.93 -5.37
CA LEU A 231 16.54 -1.39 -6.13
C LEU A 231 17.21 -0.27 -6.94
N PHE A 232 16.45 0.72 -7.39
CA PHE A 232 16.99 1.86 -8.15
C PHE A 232 17.94 2.69 -7.27
N GLN A 233 17.60 2.84 -5.99
CA GLN A 233 18.45 3.45 -4.96
C GLN A 233 18.69 2.43 -3.84
N ALA A 234 19.50 1.40 -4.11
CA ALA A 234 19.66 0.27 -3.20
C ALA A 234 20.18 0.66 -1.80
N ASP A 235 20.87 1.81 -1.67
CA ASP A 235 21.34 2.36 -0.40
C ASP A 235 20.29 3.28 0.32
N ASN A 236 19.10 3.49 -0.27
CA ASN A 236 17.99 4.21 0.36
C ASN A 236 17.20 3.29 1.29
N ILE A 237 17.52 3.34 2.58
CA ILE A 237 16.85 2.54 3.62
C ILE A 237 15.35 2.84 3.70
N SER A 238 14.94 4.10 3.48
CA SER A 238 13.54 4.49 3.56
C SER A 238 12.68 3.78 2.51
N LEU A 239 13.18 3.59 1.28
CA LEU A 239 12.47 2.83 0.24
C LEU A 239 12.39 1.34 0.55
N TRP A 240 13.41 0.74 1.17
CA TRP A 240 13.31 -0.64 1.66
C TRP A 240 12.25 -0.79 2.74
N LEU A 241 12.15 0.18 3.66
CA LEU A 241 11.08 0.19 4.67
C LEU A 241 9.69 0.36 4.03
N VAL A 242 9.55 1.14 2.96
CA VAL A 242 8.31 1.23 2.15
C VAL A 242 7.93 -0.14 1.58
N VAL A 243 8.90 -0.89 1.04
CA VAL A 243 8.68 -2.24 0.50
C VAL A 243 8.19 -3.19 1.59
N ILE A 244 8.87 -3.20 2.74
CA ILE A 244 8.51 -4.06 3.87
C ILE A 244 7.11 -3.73 4.36
N TRP A 245 6.83 -2.45 4.63
CA TRP A 245 5.51 -1.98 5.05
C TRP A 245 4.43 -2.39 4.06
N THR A 246 4.62 -2.11 2.77
CA THR A 246 3.63 -2.42 1.73
C THR A 246 3.42 -3.93 1.61
N THR A 247 4.49 -4.72 1.70
CA THR A 247 4.40 -6.19 1.65
C THR A 247 3.62 -6.75 2.83
N VAL A 248 3.87 -6.25 4.05
CA VAL A 248 3.12 -6.64 5.23
C VAL A 248 1.65 -6.25 5.05
N VAL A 249 1.33 -4.98 4.83
CA VAL A 249 -0.05 -4.48 4.75
C VAL A 249 -0.85 -5.15 3.63
N LEU A 250 -0.29 -5.25 2.42
CA LEU A 250 -0.98 -5.90 1.32
C LEU A 250 -1.03 -7.43 1.49
N GLY A 251 0.01 -8.03 2.10
CA GLY A 251 0.04 -9.40 2.62
C GLY A 251 -1.16 -9.73 3.48
N THR A 252 -1.34 -8.93 4.53
CA THR A 252 -2.47 -9.08 5.46
C THR A 252 -3.81 -9.01 4.73
N SER A 253 -3.95 -8.05 3.82
CA SER A 253 -5.18 -7.81 3.07
C SER A 253 -5.48 -8.94 2.08
N ALA A 254 -4.45 -9.49 1.43
CA ALA A 254 -4.58 -10.62 0.52
C ALA A 254 -4.99 -11.91 1.25
N ILE A 255 -4.39 -12.18 2.42
CA ILE A 255 -4.77 -13.32 3.27
C ILE A 255 -6.24 -13.21 3.70
N GLN A 256 -6.66 -12.04 4.16
CA GLN A 256 -8.06 -11.78 4.53
C GLN A 256 -9.01 -11.95 3.35
N THR A 257 -8.60 -11.48 2.16
CA THR A 257 -9.37 -11.66 0.92
C THR A 257 -9.51 -13.14 0.56
N ASN A 258 -8.45 -13.93 0.74
CA ASN A 258 -8.49 -15.38 0.54
C ASN A 258 -9.46 -16.06 1.51
N GLN A 259 -9.38 -15.74 2.80
CA GLN A 259 -10.26 -16.29 3.82
C GLN A 259 -11.72 -15.95 3.56
N TRP A 260 -12.01 -14.68 3.24
CA TRP A 260 -13.34 -14.24 2.87
C TRP A 260 -13.85 -14.95 1.60
N GLY A 261 -12.99 -15.10 0.59
CA GLY A 261 -13.31 -15.78 -0.66
C GLY A 261 -13.69 -17.25 -0.47
N LYS A 262 -12.92 -17.99 0.33
CA LYS A 262 -13.21 -19.40 0.68
C LYS A 262 -14.56 -19.59 1.38
N ILE A 263 -15.02 -18.60 2.16
CA ILE A 263 -16.32 -18.63 2.83
C ILE A 263 -17.44 -18.19 1.87
N LYS A 264 -17.14 -17.25 0.96
CA LYS A 264 -18.15 -16.61 0.11
C LYS A 264 -18.49 -17.41 -1.15
N PHE A 265 -17.54 -18.18 -1.67
CA PHE A 265 -17.66 -18.85 -2.96
C PHE A 265 -17.34 -20.34 -2.84
N ASP A 266 -18.26 -21.18 -3.27
CA ASP A 266 -18.05 -22.64 -3.36
C ASP A 266 -16.93 -22.97 -4.35
N ASP A 267 -16.82 -22.16 -5.40
CA ASP A 267 -15.81 -22.28 -6.43
C ASP A 267 -14.57 -21.43 -6.13
N TRP A 268 -14.11 -21.21 -4.89
CA TRP A 268 -12.97 -20.28 -4.67
C TRP A 268 -11.65 -20.76 -5.29
N GLY A 269 -11.32 -22.04 -5.15
CA GLY A 269 -10.08 -22.67 -5.66
C GLY A 269 -8.80 -22.24 -4.95
N GLU A 270 -7.72 -23.02 -5.12
CA GLU A 270 -6.40 -22.71 -4.55
C GLU A 270 -5.54 -21.90 -5.53
N ARG A 271 -4.98 -20.80 -5.03
CA ARG A 271 -4.16 -19.83 -5.77
C ARG A 271 -3.15 -19.21 -4.81
N TRP A 272 -2.04 -18.72 -5.36
CA TRP A 272 -1.04 -17.97 -4.60
C TRP A 272 -1.66 -16.73 -3.97
N ILE A 273 -1.26 -16.37 -2.74
CA ILE A 273 -1.91 -15.24 -2.05
C ILE A 273 -1.45 -13.91 -2.67
N ILE A 274 -0.14 -13.77 -2.87
CA ILE A 274 0.48 -12.59 -3.50
C ILE A 274 1.43 -13.02 -4.62
N LEU A 275 2.62 -13.53 -4.28
CA LEU A 275 3.66 -13.84 -5.26
C LEU A 275 3.62 -15.33 -5.62
N PRO A 276 3.46 -15.68 -6.90
CA PRO A 276 3.66 -17.05 -7.36
C PRO A 276 5.04 -17.57 -6.97
N GLY A 277 5.11 -18.68 -6.24
CA GLY A 277 6.36 -19.32 -5.82
C GLY A 277 6.90 -18.88 -4.46
N LEU A 278 6.27 -17.92 -3.76
CA LEU A 278 6.76 -17.43 -2.46
C LEU A 278 5.77 -17.63 -1.30
N ILE A 279 4.44 -17.68 -1.56
CA ILE A 279 3.38 -17.97 -0.55
C ILE A 279 2.12 -18.57 -1.16
#